data_AF-A0A7Y5L7D8-F1
#
_entry.id   AF-A0A7Y5L7D8-F1
#
_cell.length_a   1.000
_cell.length_b   1.000
_cell.length_c   1.000
_cell.angle_alpha   90.00
_cell.angle_beta   90.00
_cell.angle_gamma   90.00
#
_symmetry.space_group_name_H-M   'P 1'
#
loop_
_entity.id
_entity.type
_entity.pdbx_description
1 polymer ?
#
loop_
_entity_poly.entity_id
_entity_poly.type
_entity_poly.pdbx_seq_one_letter_code
_entity_poly.pdbx_strand_id
1 'polypeptide(L)'
;MIKINGGRLVRRLVFTASAVAALFVLNSTARAQNLVVDPLEIITSQVFFISDFDIAGGGNPAELFRFGIRNVSQTPTDATIEMTFRKENGLSPIVNSVTEPFRMAPREQPLSERRITYRDFRGVGENPDIHVASFRYDPNAVDNVIDNVLRTGRLPNGRYFLDVIVRDLTNSGGPVEIYNDSRELFISSLPSLDPVSPGMPAEDRD
;
A
#
# COMPACT_ATOMS: atom_id res chain seq x y z
N MET A 1 42.66 -69.40 -29.33
CA MET A 1 42.51 -68.07 -29.95
C MET A 1 43.14 -67.04 -29.01
N ILE A 2 44.21 -66.38 -29.47
CA ILE A 2 44.66 -65.00 -29.16
C ILE A 2 44.91 -64.67 -27.65
N LYS A 3 46.19 -64.71 -27.22
CA LYS A 3 47.13 -63.57 -27.00
C LYS A 3 46.92 -62.84 -25.66
N ILE A 4 47.87 -62.86 -24.71
CA ILE A 4 49.22 -62.23 -24.63
C ILE A 4 49.18 -60.94 -23.77
N ASN A 5 50.11 -60.87 -22.81
CA ASN A 5 50.74 -59.71 -22.15
C ASN A 5 49.88 -58.88 -21.18
N GLY A 6 50.43 -58.32 -20.10
CA GLY A 6 51.83 -58.15 -19.72
C GLY A 6 51.98 -56.76 -19.08
N GLY A 7 52.77 -56.69 -18.00
CA GLY A 7 53.63 -55.56 -17.65
C GLY A 7 53.05 -54.16 -17.42
N ARG A 8 53.25 -53.68 -16.18
CA ARG A 8 53.63 -52.30 -15.79
C ARG A 8 52.77 -51.13 -16.29
N LEU A 9 52.18 -50.38 -15.34
CA LEU A 9 52.58 -48.99 -15.01
C LEU A 9 51.61 -48.41 -13.97
N VAL A 10 52.04 -48.37 -12.71
CA VAL A 10 51.41 -47.52 -11.69
C VAL A 10 51.87 -46.09 -11.97
N ARG A 11 51.03 -45.30 -12.65
CA ARG A 11 51.20 -43.85 -12.76
C ARG A 11 50.01 -43.16 -12.09
N ARG A 12 50.39 -42.33 -11.12
CA ARG A 12 49.59 -41.47 -10.26
C ARG A 12 48.48 -40.74 -11.01
N LEU A 13 47.30 -40.70 -10.41
CA LEU A 13 46.37 -39.59 -10.55
C LEU A 13 45.83 -39.24 -9.16
N VAL A 14 46.33 -38.10 -8.68
CA VAL A 14 45.83 -37.36 -7.52
C VAL A 14 44.47 -36.81 -7.93
N PHE A 15 43.41 -37.21 -7.25
CA PHE A 15 42.18 -36.42 -7.19
C PHE A 15 41.83 -36.17 -5.73
N THR A 16 42.04 -34.91 -5.38
CA THR A 16 41.71 -34.23 -4.13
C THR A 16 40.28 -34.51 -3.69
N ALA A 17 40.16 -34.94 -2.43
CA ALA A 17 38.89 -35.03 -1.72
C ALA A 17 38.26 -33.64 -1.60
N SER A 18 37.07 -33.48 -2.15
CA SER A 18 36.19 -32.34 -1.86
C SER A 18 34.75 -32.84 -1.96
N ALA A 19 34.21 -33.25 -0.82
CA ALA A 19 32.77 -33.39 -0.63
C ALA A 19 32.45 -32.79 0.74
N VAL A 20 32.45 -31.45 0.78
CA VAL A 20 31.77 -30.72 1.84
C VAL A 20 30.29 -31.00 1.62
N ALA A 21 29.71 -31.83 2.49
CA ALA A 21 28.27 -32.00 2.59
C ALA A 21 27.67 -30.69 3.11
N ALA A 22 27.38 -29.77 2.20
CA ALA A 22 26.52 -28.63 2.49
C ALA A 22 25.09 -29.17 2.61
N LEU A 23 24.68 -29.35 3.86
CA LEU A 23 23.31 -29.60 4.27
C LEU A 23 22.43 -28.50 3.65
N PHE A 24 21.62 -28.85 2.64
CA PHE A 24 20.59 -27.97 2.11
C PHE A 24 19.51 -27.78 3.19
N VAL A 25 19.71 -26.82 4.09
CA VAL A 25 18.64 -26.25 4.91
C VAL A 25 18.11 -25.04 4.16
N LEU A 26 17.26 -25.30 3.17
CA LEU A 26 16.33 -24.31 2.65
C LEU A 26 14.97 -24.98 2.57
N ASN A 27 14.31 -25.10 3.72
CA ASN A 27 12.85 -25.09 3.77
C ASN A 27 12.39 -23.68 3.40
N SER A 28 12.55 -23.29 2.13
CA SER A 28 11.75 -22.20 1.59
C SER A 28 10.34 -22.76 1.46
N THR A 29 9.54 -22.63 2.51
CA THR A 29 8.09 -22.69 2.38
C THR A 29 7.68 -21.51 1.52
N ALA A 30 7.79 -21.66 0.20
CA ALA A 30 7.06 -20.87 -0.76
C ALA A 30 5.58 -21.18 -0.49
N ARG A 31 4.97 -20.44 0.45
CA ARG A 31 3.54 -20.45 0.58
C ARG A 31 3.00 -19.88 -0.72
N ALA A 32 2.16 -20.65 -1.40
CA ALA A 32 1.42 -20.15 -2.54
C ALA A 32 0.62 -18.93 -2.04
N GLN A 33 0.97 -17.74 -2.54
CA GLN A 33 0.26 -16.53 -2.22
C GLN A 33 -1.04 -16.51 -3.03
N ASN A 34 -2.19 -16.48 -2.37
CA ASN A 34 -3.47 -16.50 -3.08
C ASN A 34 -3.75 -15.19 -3.80
N LEU A 35 -3.29 -14.06 -3.25
CA LEU A 35 -3.51 -12.75 -3.82
C LEU A 35 -2.19 -12.09 -4.19
N VAL A 36 -2.18 -11.40 -5.33
CA VAL A 36 -1.12 -10.52 -5.78
C VAL A 36 -1.66 -9.10 -5.72
N VAL A 37 -0.89 -8.19 -5.13
CA VAL A 37 -1.25 -6.77 -4.98
C VAL A 37 -0.27 -5.95 -5.81
N ASP A 38 -0.79 -5.14 -6.71
CA ASP A 38 0.01 -4.21 -7.50
C ASP A 38 0.43 -3.01 -6.63
N PRO A 39 1.54 -2.32 -6.94
CA PRO A 39 2.04 -1.23 -6.11
C PRO A 39 1.03 -0.10 -5.90
N LEU A 40 1.01 0.46 -4.70
CA LEU A 40 0.21 1.62 -4.32
C LEU A 40 0.64 2.84 -5.13
N GLU A 41 -0.31 3.42 -5.85
CA GLU A 41 -0.13 4.65 -6.59
C GLU A 41 -0.82 5.80 -5.86
N ILE A 42 -0.07 6.87 -5.57
CA ILE A 42 -0.62 8.12 -5.07
C ILE A 42 -1.10 8.96 -6.24
N ILE A 43 -2.35 9.39 -6.17
CA ILE A 43 -2.91 10.32 -7.14
C ILE A 43 -2.66 11.72 -6.59
N THR A 44 -1.75 12.43 -7.24
CA THR A 44 -1.32 13.75 -6.78
C THR A 44 -2.44 14.76 -6.99
N SER A 45 -3.08 15.14 -5.89
CA SER A 45 -3.87 16.37 -5.81
C SER A 45 -2.98 17.47 -5.21
N GLN A 46 -3.11 18.70 -5.72
CA GLN A 46 -2.33 19.84 -5.25
C GLN A 46 -2.85 20.43 -3.92
N VAL A 47 -4.06 20.04 -3.48
CA VAL A 47 -4.69 20.54 -2.25
C VAL A 47 -5.60 19.45 -1.67
N PHE A 48 -5.32 19.00 -0.44
CA PHE A 48 -6.19 18.09 0.29
C PHE A 48 -6.89 18.82 1.44
N PHE A 49 -8.21 18.70 1.49
CA PHE A 49 -9.06 19.17 2.58
C PHE A 49 -9.40 18.01 3.51
N ILE A 50 -9.73 18.30 4.75
CA ILE A 50 -10.17 17.22 5.67
C ILE A 50 -11.49 16.60 5.29
N SER A 51 -12.36 17.33 4.60
CA SER A 51 -13.56 16.76 3.98
C SER A 51 -13.24 15.67 2.95
N ASP A 52 -12.03 15.68 2.37
CA ASP A 52 -11.58 14.59 1.49
C ASP A 52 -11.34 13.30 2.27
N PHE A 53 -11.02 13.40 3.57
CA PHE A 53 -10.81 12.26 4.46
C PHE A 53 -12.05 11.86 5.27
N ASP A 54 -13.15 12.63 5.15
CA ASP A 54 -14.43 12.28 5.77
C ASP A 54 -15.09 11.15 4.98
N ILE A 55 -14.77 9.91 5.38
CA ILE A 55 -15.30 8.71 4.76
C ILE A 55 -16.83 8.58 4.98
N ALA A 56 -17.38 9.23 6.01
CA ALA A 56 -18.81 9.17 6.37
C ALA A 56 -19.65 10.34 5.82
N GLY A 57 -19.01 11.37 5.25
CA GLY A 57 -19.69 12.55 4.69
C GLY A 57 -20.35 12.32 3.33
N GLY A 58 -21.17 13.28 2.90
CA GLY A 58 -21.88 13.25 1.59
C GLY A 58 -21.17 13.96 0.42
N GLY A 59 -19.86 14.24 0.53
CA GLY A 59 -19.10 15.00 -0.49
C GLY A 59 -18.56 14.14 -1.65
N ASN A 60 -17.98 14.79 -2.66
CA ASN A 60 -17.22 14.14 -3.74
C ASN A 60 -15.72 14.15 -3.39
N PRO A 61 -15.16 13.06 -2.82
CA PRO A 61 -13.77 13.02 -2.37
C PRO A 61 -12.79 13.21 -3.52
N ALA A 62 -11.65 13.87 -3.24
CA ALA A 62 -10.47 13.70 -4.07
C ALA A 62 -10.04 12.23 -4.10
N GLU A 63 -9.68 11.71 -5.28
CA GLU A 63 -9.06 10.39 -5.37
C GLU A 63 -7.63 10.50 -4.79
N LEU A 64 -7.36 9.81 -3.69
CA LEU A 64 -6.09 9.89 -2.97
C LEU A 64 -5.08 8.85 -3.46
N PHE A 65 -5.57 7.64 -3.71
CA PHE A 65 -4.75 6.52 -4.10
C PHE A 65 -5.55 5.51 -4.91
N ARG A 66 -4.79 4.64 -5.55
CA ARG A 66 -5.30 3.42 -6.16
C ARG A 66 -4.26 2.31 -6.15
N PHE A 67 -4.73 1.07 -6.16
CA PHE A 67 -3.89 -0.11 -6.38
C PHE A 67 -4.73 -1.24 -6.97
N GLY A 68 -4.07 -2.23 -7.57
CA GLY A 68 -4.73 -3.44 -8.07
C GLY A 68 -4.60 -4.59 -7.07
N ILE A 69 -5.64 -5.41 -6.94
CA ILE A 69 -5.60 -6.68 -6.22
C ILE A 69 -6.12 -7.79 -7.12
N ARG A 70 -5.40 -8.90 -7.18
CA ARG A 70 -5.68 -10.05 -8.05
C ARG A 70 -5.62 -11.34 -7.27
N ASN A 71 -6.68 -12.14 -7.32
CA ASN A 71 -6.65 -13.51 -6.85
C ASN A 71 -6.04 -14.41 -7.94
N VAL A 72 -4.92 -15.05 -7.62
CA VAL A 72 -4.22 -15.99 -8.50
C VAL A 72 -4.52 -17.44 -8.14
N SER A 73 -5.34 -17.69 -7.11
CA SER A 73 -5.82 -19.01 -6.70
C SER A 73 -6.99 -19.50 -7.55
N GLN A 74 -7.17 -20.82 -7.58
CA GLN A 74 -8.33 -21.51 -8.15
C GLN A 74 -9.54 -21.52 -7.20
N THR A 75 -9.36 -21.07 -5.96
CA THR A 75 -10.43 -20.94 -4.97
C THR A 75 -10.72 -19.48 -4.67
N PRO A 76 -11.95 -19.14 -4.23
CA PRO A 76 -12.22 -17.81 -3.71
C PRO A 76 -11.33 -17.51 -2.50
N THR A 77 -11.01 -16.23 -2.31
CA THR A 77 -10.11 -15.80 -1.24
C THR A 77 -10.70 -14.57 -0.56
N ASP A 78 -10.81 -14.63 0.77
CA ASP A 78 -11.32 -13.53 1.57
C ASP A 78 -10.16 -12.60 1.96
N ALA A 79 -10.39 -11.29 1.86
CA ALA A 79 -9.38 -10.27 2.12
C ALA A 79 -9.93 -9.13 2.96
N THR A 80 -9.05 -8.44 3.67
CA THR A 80 -9.33 -7.14 4.30
C THR A 80 -8.20 -6.17 3.97
N ILE A 81 -8.55 -4.89 3.89
CA ILE A 81 -7.59 -3.81 3.64
C ILE A 81 -7.59 -2.89 4.86
N GLU A 82 -6.40 -2.59 5.35
CA GLU A 82 -6.17 -1.54 6.33
C GLU A 82 -5.44 -0.38 5.66
N MET A 83 -5.94 0.83 5.89
CA MET A 83 -5.35 2.08 5.45
C MET A 83 -5.00 2.92 6.66
N THR A 84 -3.77 3.43 6.71
CA THR A 84 -3.30 4.36 7.73
C THR A 84 -2.72 5.60 7.06
N PHE A 85 -3.20 6.77 7.45
CA PHE A 85 -2.66 8.06 7.01
C PHE A 85 -2.05 8.78 8.19
N ARG A 86 -0.77 9.15 8.09
CA ARG A 86 0.00 9.77 9.19
C ARG A 86 0.96 10.84 8.69
N LYS A 87 1.36 11.74 9.59
CA LYS A 87 2.44 12.70 9.35
C LYS A 87 3.79 12.09 9.75
N GLU A 88 4.89 12.47 9.10
CA GLU A 88 6.25 11.95 9.36
C GLU A 88 6.63 11.95 10.86
N ASN A 89 6.19 12.97 11.60
CA ASN A 89 6.48 13.14 13.02
C ASN A 89 5.20 13.20 13.88
N GLY A 90 4.11 12.57 13.42
CA GLY A 90 2.87 12.49 14.19
C GLY A 90 2.97 11.51 15.35
N LEU A 91 2.28 11.79 16.46
CA LEU A 91 2.23 10.91 17.62
C LEU A 91 1.26 9.73 17.42
N SER A 92 0.26 9.92 16.57
CA SER A 92 -0.72 8.90 16.18
C SER A 92 -1.09 9.06 14.70
N PRO A 93 -1.74 8.05 14.09
CA PRO A 93 -2.34 8.20 12.78
C PRO A 93 -3.42 9.28 12.76
N ILE A 94 -3.47 10.07 11.69
CA ILE A 94 -4.53 11.05 11.45
C ILE A 94 -5.82 10.31 11.06
N VAL A 95 -5.69 9.31 10.17
CA VAL A 95 -6.77 8.42 9.77
C VAL A 95 -6.28 6.98 9.89
N ASN A 96 -7.12 6.11 10.43
CA ASN A 96 -6.98 4.66 10.31
C ASN A 96 -8.35 4.09 9.93
N SER A 97 -8.38 3.22 8.92
CA SER A 97 -9.59 2.54 8.50
C SER A 97 -9.31 1.09 8.13
N VAL A 98 -10.23 0.20 8.47
CA VAL A 98 -10.17 -1.21 8.10
C VAL A 98 -11.47 -1.60 7.40
N THR A 99 -11.36 -2.32 6.29
CA THR A 99 -12.53 -2.82 5.57
C THR A 99 -13.11 -4.05 6.26
N GLU A 100 -14.41 -4.28 6.08
CA GLU A 100 -15.00 -5.59 6.28
C GLU A 100 -14.28 -6.62 5.37
N PRO A 101 -14.26 -7.91 5.76
CA PRO A 101 -13.85 -8.98 4.87
C PRO A 101 -14.66 -8.96 3.58
N PHE A 102 -13.99 -8.87 2.44
CA PHE A 102 -14.61 -9.00 1.12
C PHE A 102 -14.01 -10.19 0.38
N ARG A 103 -14.78 -10.73 -0.57
CA ARG A 103 -14.42 -11.97 -1.25
C ARG A 103 -13.93 -11.70 -2.66
N MET A 104 -12.73 -12.20 -2.97
CA MET A 104 -12.17 -12.22 -4.31
C MET A 104 -12.58 -13.50 -5.03
N ALA A 105 -13.02 -13.37 -6.29
CA ALA A 105 -13.36 -14.51 -7.12
C ALA A 105 -12.09 -15.31 -7.51
N PRO A 106 -12.20 -16.62 -7.83
CA PRO A 106 -11.10 -17.41 -8.39
C PRO A 106 -10.49 -16.80 -9.65
N ARG A 107 -9.20 -17.04 -9.91
CA ARG A 107 -8.39 -16.42 -10.98
C ARG A 107 -9.05 -16.32 -12.37
N GLU A 108 -9.86 -17.29 -12.76
CA GLU A 108 -10.48 -17.37 -14.09
C GLU A 108 -11.93 -16.85 -14.13
N GLN A 109 -12.42 -16.30 -13.03
CA GLN A 109 -13.77 -15.74 -12.92
C GLN A 109 -13.76 -14.21 -12.98
N PRO A 110 -14.87 -13.57 -13.40
CA PRO A 110 -15.04 -12.13 -13.24
C PRO A 110 -14.83 -11.71 -11.79
N LEU A 111 -14.26 -10.52 -11.55
CA LEU A 111 -13.91 -9.98 -10.22
C LEU A 111 -12.75 -10.71 -9.51
N SER A 112 -12.01 -11.56 -10.22
CA SER A 112 -10.72 -12.08 -9.73
C SER A 112 -9.65 -10.99 -9.67
N GLU A 113 -9.82 -9.93 -10.46
CA GLU A 113 -9.02 -8.72 -10.47
C GLU A 113 -9.90 -7.53 -10.15
N ARG A 114 -9.42 -6.68 -9.25
CA ARG A 114 -10.13 -5.48 -8.80
C ARG A 114 -9.16 -4.33 -8.67
N ARG A 115 -9.58 -3.17 -9.16
CA ARG A 115 -8.90 -1.92 -8.90
C ARG A 115 -9.50 -1.29 -7.67
N ILE A 116 -8.71 -1.13 -6.60
CA ILE A 116 -9.14 -0.50 -5.37
C ILE A 116 -8.74 0.97 -5.41
N THR A 117 -9.69 1.82 -5.05
CA THR A 117 -9.57 3.27 -5.00
C THR A 117 -10.01 3.77 -3.64
N TYR A 118 -9.63 5.01 -3.31
CA TYR A 118 -10.11 5.66 -2.10
C TYR A 118 -11.65 5.77 -2.04
N ARG A 119 -12.33 5.83 -3.19
CA ARG A 119 -13.79 5.94 -3.28
C ARG A 119 -14.52 4.67 -2.85
N ASP A 120 -13.87 3.52 -2.98
CA ASP A 120 -14.45 2.24 -2.55
C ASP A 120 -14.65 2.21 -1.03
N PHE A 121 -13.73 2.80 -0.26
CA PHE A 121 -13.84 2.92 1.20
C PHE A 121 -15.06 3.78 1.62
N ARG A 122 -15.57 4.62 0.72
CA ARG A 122 -16.77 5.46 0.95
C ARG A 122 -18.05 4.84 0.41
N GLY A 123 -18.00 3.65 -0.18
CA GLY A 123 -19.14 3.00 -0.81
C GLY A 123 -19.64 3.67 -2.10
N VAL A 124 -18.83 4.55 -2.70
CA VAL A 124 -19.16 5.28 -3.95
C VAL A 124 -18.19 4.97 -5.10
N GLY A 125 -17.41 3.89 -4.94
CA GLY A 125 -16.48 3.37 -5.93
C GLY A 125 -17.07 2.23 -6.77
N GLU A 126 -16.22 1.58 -7.56
CA GLU A 126 -16.61 0.48 -8.47
C GLU A 126 -16.76 -0.87 -7.74
N ASN A 127 -16.37 -0.92 -6.46
CA ASN A 127 -16.34 -2.10 -5.62
C ASN A 127 -17.38 -2.00 -4.49
N PRO A 128 -18.68 -2.24 -4.78
CA PRO A 128 -19.76 -1.94 -3.84
C PRO A 128 -19.79 -2.84 -2.60
N ASP A 129 -19.11 -3.98 -2.60
CA ASP A 129 -18.99 -4.92 -1.47
C ASP A 129 -17.78 -4.63 -0.57
N ILE A 130 -16.95 -3.63 -0.90
CA ILE A 130 -15.88 -3.16 -0.03
C ILE A 130 -16.46 -2.08 0.87
N HIS A 131 -16.69 -2.44 2.13
CA HIS A 131 -17.23 -1.56 3.16
C HIS A 131 -16.20 -1.32 4.26
N VAL A 132 -16.22 -0.13 4.87
CA VAL A 132 -15.37 0.16 6.04
C VAL A 132 -16.04 -0.37 7.30
N ALA A 133 -15.38 -1.32 7.96
CA ALA A 133 -15.82 -1.89 9.24
C ALA A 133 -15.50 -0.95 10.41
N SER A 134 -14.33 -0.31 10.36
CA SER A 134 -13.88 0.62 11.38
C SER A 134 -13.19 1.82 10.76
N PHE A 135 -13.49 3.00 11.28
CA PHE A 135 -12.89 4.26 10.89
C PHE A 135 -12.56 5.05 12.15
N ARG A 136 -11.32 5.50 12.25
CA ARG A 136 -10.86 6.41 13.30
C ARG A 136 -10.20 7.61 12.65
N TYR A 137 -10.66 8.78 13.06
CA TYR A 137 -10.02 10.05 12.78
C TYR A 137 -9.51 10.63 14.11
N ASP A 138 -8.22 10.95 14.18
CA ASP A 138 -7.60 11.56 15.35
C ASP A 138 -7.17 13.00 15.02
N PRO A 139 -7.98 14.00 15.38
CA PRO A 139 -7.63 15.39 15.13
C PRO A 139 -6.40 15.84 15.91
N ASN A 140 -6.07 15.18 17.04
CA ASN A 140 -4.93 15.52 17.90
C ASN A 140 -3.64 14.83 17.47
N ALA A 141 -3.65 14.08 16.36
CA ALA A 141 -2.48 13.36 15.86
C ALA A 141 -1.25 14.27 15.60
N VAL A 142 -1.49 15.58 15.42
CA VAL A 142 -0.46 16.58 15.20
C VAL A 142 -0.91 17.91 15.84
N ASP A 143 -0.05 18.51 16.67
CA ASP A 143 -0.32 19.75 17.42
C ASP A 143 -0.85 20.94 16.58
N ASN A 144 -0.57 20.94 15.27
CA ASN A 144 -0.96 22.01 14.33
C ASN A 144 -2.03 21.58 13.29
N VAL A 145 -2.55 20.35 13.35
CA VAL A 145 -3.62 19.90 12.45
C VAL A 145 -4.91 20.60 12.86
N ILE A 146 -5.31 20.55 14.14
CA ILE A 146 -6.57 21.17 14.59
C ILE A 146 -6.65 22.66 14.20
N ASP A 147 -5.66 23.47 14.55
CA ASP A 147 -5.72 24.91 14.31
C ASP A 147 -5.73 25.28 12.83
N ASN A 148 -4.91 24.62 11.99
CA ASN A 148 -4.93 24.88 10.56
C ASN A 148 -6.21 24.41 9.90
N VAL A 149 -6.76 23.30 10.38
CA VAL A 149 -7.98 22.69 9.85
C VAL A 149 -9.19 23.51 10.23
N LEU A 150 -9.29 23.94 11.49
CA LEU A 150 -10.35 24.82 11.95
C LEU A 150 -10.29 26.18 11.23
N ARG A 151 -9.08 26.67 10.92
CA ARG A 151 -8.89 27.97 10.26
C ARG A 151 -9.06 27.93 8.74
N THR A 152 -8.66 26.85 8.08
CA THR A 152 -8.54 26.80 6.60
C THR A 152 -9.22 25.59 5.95
N GLY A 153 -9.63 24.59 6.73
CA GLY A 153 -10.12 23.30 6.25
C GLY A 153 -9.04 22.39 5.66
N ARG A 154 -7.78 22.83 5.62
CA ARG A 154 -6.66 22.14 4.93
C ARG A 154 -5.72 21.46 5.90
N LEU A 155 -5.12 20.37 5.44
CA LEU A 155 -4.00 19.75 6.13
C LEU A 155 -2.77 20.70 6.12
N PRO A 156 -2.01 20.78 7.22
CA PRO A 156 -0.77 21.55 7.26
C PRO A 156 0.24 21.10 6.21
N ASN A 157 1.18 21.98 5.88
CA ASN A 157 2.29 21.61 5.03
C ASN A 157 3.18 20.55 5.69
N GLY A 158 3.77 19.69 4.86
CA GLY A 158 4.79 18.75 5.27
C GLY A 158 4.67 17.40 4.60
N ARG A 159 5.46 16.47 5.12
CA ARG A 159 5.52 15.09 4.66
C ARG A 159 4.52 14.21 5.41
N TYR A 160 3.76 13.47 4.63
CA TYR A 160 2.74 12.52 5.06
C TYR A 160 3.04 11.15 4.46
N PHE A 161 2.47 10.12 5.09
CA PHE A 161 2.57 8.75 4.63
C PHE A 161 1.17 8.13 4.58
N LEU A 162 0.92 7.43 3.48
CA LEU A 162 -0.21 6.53 3.33
C LEU A 162 0.32 5.10 3.36
N ASP A 163 0.00 4.39 4.42
CA ASP A 163 0.32 2.97 4.59
C ASP A 163 -0.91 2.14 4.20
N VAL A 164 -0.73 1.15 3.33
CA VAL A 164 -1.78 0.19 2.93
C VAL A 164 -1.30 -1.22 3.22
N ILE A 165 -2.11 -1.94 4.00
CA ILE A 165 -1.88 -3.35 4.34
C ILE A 165 -3.04 -4.17 3.80
N VAL A 166 -2.73 -5.24 3.07
CA VAL A 166 -3.72 -6.24 2.63
C VAL A 166 -3.45 -7.55 3.36
N ARG A 167 -4.50 -8.16 3.90
CA ARG A 167 -4.42 -9.45 4.58
C ARG A 167 -5.30 -10.48 3.92
N ASP A 168 -4.76 -11.68 3.68
CA ASP A 168 -5.50 -12.87 3.27
C ASP A 168 -6.09 -13.55 4.52
N LEU A 169 -7.41 -13.71 4.53
CA LEU A 169 -8.19 -14.27 5.64
C LEU A 169 -8.53 -15.75 5.44
N THR A 170 -8.19 -16.32 4.29
CA THR A 170 -8.57 -17.69 3.87
C THR A 170 -7.72 -18.76 4.56
N ASN A 171 -6.58 -18.37 5.13
CA ASN A 171 -5.67 -19.27 5.79
C ASN A 171 -6.19 -19.67 7.18
N SER A 172 -6.24 -20.97 7.46
CA SER A 172 -6.70 -21.53 8.74
C SER A 172 -5.86 -21.15 9.96
N GLY A 173 -4.69 -20.55 9.75
CA GLY A 173 -3.82 -20.02 10.81
C GLY A 173 -4.10 -18.57 11.22
N GLY A 174 -5.15 -17.94 10.69
CA GLY A 174 -5.50 -16.54 10.92
C GLY A 174 -5.06 -15.62 9.77
N PRO A 175 -5.35 -14.31 9.89
CA PRO A 175 -5.03 -13.32 8.86
C PRO A 175 -3.53 -13.30 8.54
N VAL A 176 -3.18 -13.42 7.27
CA VAL A 176 -1.79 -13.36 6.79
C VAL A 176 -1.59 -12.04 6.04
N GLU A 177 -0.64 -11.22 6.50
CA GLU A 177 -0.20 -10.05 5.76
C GLU A 177 0.50 -10.46 4.47
N ILE A 178 -0.03 -10.00 3.34
CA ILE A 178 0.45 -10.35 2.00
C ILE A 178 0.98 -9.14 1.23
N TYR A 179 0.65 -7.93 1.70
CA TYR A 179 1.10 -6.67 1.14
C TYR A 179 1.15 -5.63 2.25
N ASN A 180 2.23 -4.86 2.27
CA ASN A 180 2.48 -3.77 3.18
C ASN A 180 3.38 -2.76 2.47
N ASP A 181 2.78 -1.67 2.01
CA ASP A 181 3.48 -0.60 1.30
C ASP A 181 3.15 0.73 1.94
N SER A 182 4.13 1.64 1.91
CA SER A 182 4.04 2.97 2.48
C SER A 182 4.46 3.96 1.40
N ARG A 183 3.56 4.89 1.07
CA ARG A 183 3.83 5.92 0.08
C ARG A 183 3.90 7.28 0.74
N GLU A 184 4.94 8.02 0.37
CA GLU A 184 5.14 9.40 0.80
C GLU A 184 4.25 10.35 -0.01
N LEU A 185 3.61 11.29 0.68
CA LEU A 185 2.89 12.41 0.09
C LEU A 185 3.45 13.71 0.66
N PHE A 186 3.80 14.65 -0.22
CA PHE A 186 4.18 15.99 0.21
C PHE A 186 3.01 16.95 0.01
N ILE A 187 2.47 17.46 1.11
CA ILE A 187 1.40 18.46 1.07
C ILE A 187 2.05 19.84 1.16
N SER A 188 1.85 20.64 0.12
CA SER A 188 2.23 22.06 0.09
C SER A 188 1.01 22.92 -0.18
N SER A 189 0.69 23.83 0.72
CA SER A 189 -0.21 24.94 0.44
C SER A 189 0.43 25.79 -0.65
N LEU A 190 -0.19 25.86 -1.83
CA LEU A 190 0.13 26.94 -2.77
C LEU A 190 0.04 28.27 -2.01
N PRO A 191 0.96 29.23 -2.23
CA PRO A 191 0.83 30.56 -1.66
C PRO A 191 -0.55 31.09 -2.05
N SER A 192 -1.29 31.61 -1.08
CA SER A 192 -2.51 32.34 -1.39
C SER A 192 -2.13 33.41 -2.40
N LEU A 193 -2.74 33.37 -3.59
CA LEU A 193 -2.78 34.56 -4.43
C LEU A 193 -3.56 35.58 -3.58
N ASP A 194 -2.84 36.50 -2.94
CA ASP A 194 -3.48 37.66 -2.36
C ASP A 194 -4.28 38.31 -3.49
N PRO A 195 -5.61 38.49 -3.34
CA PRO A 195 -6.35 39.27 -4.30
C PRO A 195 -5.79 40.69 -4.25
N VAL A 196 -4.97 41.04 -5.24
CA VAL A 196 -4.66 42.43 -5.54
C VAL A 196 -6.00 43.07 -5.90
N SER A 197 -6.61 43.74 -4.94
CA SER A 197 -7.87 44.42 -5.16
C SER A 197 -7.65 45.45 -6.27
N PRO A 198 -8.44 45.46 -7.35
CA PRO A 198 -8.33 46.45 -8.40
C PRO A 198 -8.74 47.80 -7.83
N GLY A 199 -7.78 48.58 -7.32
CA GLY A 199 -8.08 49.87 -6.70
C GLY A 199 -7.00 50.51 -5.83
N MET A 200 -5.80 49.94 -5.66
CA MET A 200 -4.72 50.71 -5.01
C MET A 200 -4.17 51.76 -5.98
N PRO A 201 -4.12 53.06 -5.61
CA PRO A 201 -3.44 54.06 -6.41
C PRO A 201 -1.96 53.72 -6.46
N ALA A 202 -1.33 53.89 -7.62
CA ALA A 202 0.12 53.88 -7.70
C ALA A 202 0.66 54.98 -6.76
N GLU A 203 1.49 54.61 -5.79
CA GLU A 203 2.27 55.58 -5.04
C GLU A 203 3.13 56.35 -6.04
N ASP A 204 2.81 57.64 -6.21
CA ASP A 204 3.70 58.61 -6.82
C ASP A 204 5.00 58.62 -6.00
N ARG A 205 6.11 58.30 -6.66
CA ARG A 205 7.44 58.57 -6.13
C ARG A 205 7.92 59.86 -6.76
N ASP A 206 8.10 60.87 -5.91
CA ASP A 206 8.85 62.11 -6.19
C ASP A 206 10.24 61.84 -6.79
#